data_AF-A0A1R2BE66-F1
#
_entry.id   AF-A0A1R2BE66-F1
#
_cell.length_a   1.000
_cell.length_b   1.000
_cell.length_c   1.000
_cell.angle_alpha   90.00
_cell.angle_beta   90.00
_cell.angle_gamma   90.00
#
_symmetry.space_group_name_H-M   'P 1'
#
loop_
_entity.id
_entity.type
_entity.pdbx_description
1 polymer ?
#
loop_
_entity_poly.entity_id
_entity_poly.type
_entity_poly.pdbx_seq_one_letter_code
_entity_poly.pdbx_strand_id
1 'polypeptide(L)'
;MEDQLEFGKSLSANIDFTIRKYSNELDINEDQFEQIVNELELKVKKCPQCPKIEAFYGLYKTTEGKYDGKDLVIAGIICGNAQAITRARLFFELYDKQSSLTINREDLECIFDDIFRFCIERAPLLVSNSTMPIATQGQIAQYVSELELNKKKSKKKFVEILMNSKKTIEKKEFVELFDDMENAKLLCSFGFRKFIRSCKE
;
A
#
# COMPACT_ATOMS: atom_id res chain seq x y z
N MET A 1 -6.31 -12.37 2.54
CA MET A 1 -7.44 -11.39 2.54
C MET A 1 -7.27 -10.46 1.35
N GLU A 2 -6.10 -9.84 1.24
CA GLU A 2 -5.68 -8.99 0.12
C GLU A 2 -5.63 -9.75 -1.21
N ASP A 3 -5.45 -11.07 -1.18
CA ASP A 3 -5.50 -11.94 -2.37
C ASP A 3 -6.82 -11.83 -3.14
N GLN A 4 -7.91 -11.44 -2.46
CA GLN A 4 -9.22 -11.19 -3.07
C GLN A 4 -9.17 -10.06 -4.11
N LEU A 5 -8.18 -9.16 -4.05
CA LEU A 5 -8.01 -8.05 -4.99
C LEU A 5 -7.38 -8.49 -6.32
N GLU A 6 -6.82 -9.70 -6.37
CA GLU A 6 -6.20 -10.30 -7.57
C GLU A 6 -4.93 -9.58 -8.10
N PHE A 7 -4.44 -8.53 -7.42
CA PHE A 7 -3.15 -7.90 -7.73
C PHE A 7 -1.98 -8.90 -7.76
N GLY A 8 -2.02 -9.96 -6.93
CA GLY A 8 -0.96 -10.96 -6.84
C GLY A 8 -0.69 -11.76 -8.13
N LYS A 9 -1.60 -11.71 -9.11
CA LYS A 9 -1.42 -12.33 -10.44
C LYS A 9 -0.42 -11.57 -11.32
N SER A 10 -0.23 -10.29 -11.07
CA SER A 10 0.61 -9.41 -11.87
C SER A 10 1.86 -8.99 -11.10
N LEU A 11 2.95 -8.70 -11.84
CA LEU A 11 4.13 -8.08 -11.26
C LEU A 11 3.79 -6.67 -10.79
N SER A 12 4.28 -6.25 -9.61
CA SER A 12 4.02 -4.90 -9.10
C SER A 12 4.46 -3.80 -10.08
N ALA A 13 5.53 -4.02 -10.84
CA ALA A 13 5.97 -3.08 -11.87
C ALA A 13 4.98 -2.99 -13.04
N ASN A 14 4.32 -4.09 -13.41
CA ASN A 14 3.29 -4.09 -14.45
C ASN A 14 2.03 -3.38 -13.96
N ILE A 15 1.67 -3.58 -12.69
CA ILE A 15 0.53 -2.87 -12.06
C ILE A 15 0.77 -1.36 -12.06
N ASP A 16 1.94 -0.91 -11.59
CA ASP A 16 2.33 0.50 -11.60
C ASP A 16 2.27 1.08 -13.03
N PHE A 17 2.87 0.37 -14.00
CA PHE A 17 2.84 0.77 -15.40
C PHE A 17 1.41 0.91 -15.95
N THR A 18 0.56 -0.11 -15.78
CA THR A 18 -0.81 -0.11 -16.30
C THR A 18 -1.64 1.00 -15.66
N ILE A 19 -1.54 1.21 -14.34
CA ILE A 19 -2.27 2.30 -13.68
C ILE A 19 -1.82 3.66 -14.22
N ARG A 20 -0.51 3.91 -14.32
CA ARG A 20 0.03 5.17 -14.84
C ARG A 20 -0.34 5.41 -16.30
N LYS A 21 -0.31 4.37 -17.12
CA LYS A 21 -0.66 4.40 -18.56
C LYS A 21 -2.09 4.91 -18.78
N TYR A 22 -3.04 4.52 -17.94
CA TYR A 22 -4.44 4.90 -18.07
C TYR A 22 -4.83 6.12 -17.23
N SER A 23 -4.00 6.55 -16.28
CA SER A 23 -4.25 7.74 -15.46
C SER A 23 -3.82 9.03 -16.16
N ASN A 24 -4.48 10.14 -15.83
CA ASN A 24 -3.97 11.49 -16.12
C ASN A 24 -3.49 12.13 -14.82
N GLU A 25 -2.19 12.34 -14.63
CA GLU A 25 -1.64 12.85 -13.37
C GLU A 25 -2.06 12.06 -12.12
N LEU A 26 -2.24 10.73 -12.26
CA LEU A 26 -2.79 9.84 -11.23
C LEU A 26 -4.25 10.09 -10.85
N ASP A 27 -4.97 10.94 -11.60
CA ASP A 27 -6.43 10.97 -11.60
C ASP A 27 -6.97 9.95 -12.61
N ILE A 28 -7.94 9.13 -12.17
CA ILE A 28 -8.52 8.05 -12.97
C ILE A 28 -10.04 8.18 -12.99
N ASN A 29 -10.65 8.39 -14.15
CA ASN A 29 -12.11 8.35 -14.29
C ASN A 29 -12.64 6.90 -14.36
N GLU A 30 -13.96 6.70 -14.40
CA GLU A 30 -14.56 5.36 -14.42
C GLU A 30 -14.14 4.53 -15.65
N ASP A 31 -14.10 5.13 -16.85
CA ASP A 31 -13.72 4.42 -18.08
C ASP A 31 -12.24 3.96 -18.02
N GLN A 32 -11.35 4.82 -17.53
CA GLN A 32 -9.94 4.49 -17.30
C GLN A 32 -9.78 3.41 -16.23
N PHE A 33 -10.60 3.47 -15.16
CA PHE A 33 -10.59 2.46 -14.12
C PHE A 33 -11.04 1.10 -14.68
N GLU A 34 -12.09 1.06 -15.51
CA GLU A 34 -12.54 -0.17 -16.17
C GLU A 34 -11.44 -0.76 -17.07
N GLN A 35 -10.69 0.08 -17.79
CA GLN A 35 -9.54 -0.37 -18.60
C GLN A 35 -8.43 -1.00 -17.73
N ILE A 36 -8.09 -0.36 -16.60
CA ILE A 36 -7.11 -0.90 -15.63
C ILE A 36 -7.59 -2.25 -15.09
N VAL A 37 -8.86 -2.33 -14.68
CA VAL A 37 -9.47 -3.54 -14.12
C VAL A 37 -9.42 -4.68 -15.12
N ASN A 38 -9.74 -4.42 -16.38
CA ASN A 38 -9.72 -5.42 -17.44
C ASN A 38 -8.29 -5.88 -17.78
N GLU A 39 -7.33 -4.95 -17.89
CA GLU A 39 -5.94 -5.29 -18.24
C GLU A 39 -5.21 -6.05 -17.12
N LEU A 40 -5.50 -5.74 -15.86
CA LEU A 40 -4.89 -6.41 -14.69
C LEU A 40 -5.73 -7.57 -14.14
N GLU A 41 -6.89 -7.86 -14.75
CA GLU A 41 -7.87 -8.86 -14.31
C GLU A 41 -8.28 -8.70 -12.84
N LEU A 42 -8.46 -7.44 -12.40
CA LEU A 42 -8.81 -7.14 -11.01
C LEU A 42 -10.24 -7.52 -10.70
N LYS A 43 -10.45 -7.97 -9.47
CA LYS A 43 -11.79 -8.25 -8.97
C LYS A 43 -12.34 -7.02 -8.29
N VAL A 44 -13.28 -6.31 -8.93
CA VAL A 44 -13.86 -5.08 -8.35
C VAL A 44 -15.34 -5.20 -8.02
N LYS A 45 -16.03 -6.21 -8.57
CA LYS A 45 -17.46 -6.44 -8.37
C LYS A 45 -17.70 -7.40 -7.20
N LYS A 46 -18.72 -7.10 -6.40
CA LYS A 46 -19.18 -7.94 -5.30
C LYS A 46 -19.47 -9.37 -5.76
N CYS A 47 -19.03 -10.35 -4.97
CA CYS A 47 -19.40 -11.76 -5.12
C CYS A 47 -19.53 -12.42 -3.75
N PRO A 48 -20.13 -13.63 -3.64
CA PRO A 48 -20.29 -14.32 -2.36
C PRO A 48 -18.96 -14.52 -1.59
N GLN A 49 -17.86 -14.73 -2.31
CA GLN A 49 -16.53 -14.91 -1.72
C GLN A 49 -15.91 -13.60 -1.23
N CYS A 50 -16.24 -12.48 -1.88
CA CYS A 50 -15.65 -11.15 -1.64
C CYS A 50 -16.76 -10.09 -1.52
N PRO A 51 -17.61 -10.15 -0.48
CA PRO A 51 -18.83 -9.33 -0.41
C PRO A 51 -18.58 -7.83 -0.20
N LYS A 52 -17.35 -7.45 0.18
CA LYS A 52 -16.96 -6.08 0.53
C LYS A 52 -16.06 -5.40 -0.51
N ILE A 53 -15.76 -6.08 -1.62
CA ILE A 53 -14.73 -5.63 -2.56
C ILE A 53 -15.09 -4.32 -3.28
N GLU A 54 -16.36 -4.16 -3.64
CA GLU A 54 -16.87 -2.94 -4.28
C GLU A 54 -16.77 -1.73 -3.32
N ALA A 55 -17.16 -1.93 -2.06
CA ALA A 55 -17.03 -0.89 -1.03
C ALA A 55 -15.56 -0.53 -0.77
N PHE A 56 -14.64 -1.50 -0.85
CA PHE A 56 -13.21 -1.26 -0.74
C PHE A 56 -12.68 -0.38 -1.86
N TYR A 57 -13.04 -0.63 -3.13
CA TYR A 57 -12.64 0.25 -4.24
C TYR A 57 -13.31 1.62 -4.16
N GLY A 58 -14.50 1.71 -3.57
CA GLY A 58 -15.14 2.99 -3.25
C GLY A 58 -14.30 3.90 -2.34
N LEU A 59 -13.38 3.36 -1.54
CA LEU A 59 -12.48 4.15 -0.66
C LEU A 59 -11.37 4.90 -1.41
N TYR A 60 -11.18 4.57 -2.69
CA TYR A 60 -10.23 5.23 -3.58
C TYR A 60 -10.91 6.34 -4.38
N LYS A 61 -12.25 6.45 -4.33
CA LYS A 61 -12.96 7.52 -5.01
C LYS A 61 -12.80 8.84 -4.27
N THR A 62 -12.42 9.88 -5.01
CA THR A 62 -12.41 11.26 -4.57
C THR A 62 -13.83 11.81 -4.51
N THR A 63 -14.00 12.99 -3.91
CA THR A 63 -15.29 13.70 -3.88
C THR A 63 -15.81 14.08 -5.27
N GLU A 64 -14.94 14.09 -6.29
CA GLU A 64 -15.29 14.35 -7.69
C GLU A 64 -15.73 13.08 -8.44
N GLY A 65 -15.71 11.92 -7.79
CA GLY A 65 -16.07 10.64 -8.39
C GLY A 65 -14.96 9.98 -9.23
N LYS A 66 -13.76 10.53 -9.24
CA LYS A 66 -12.55 9.89 -9.83
C LYS A 66 -11.87 8.98 -8.81
N TYR A 67 -11.05 8.04 -9.24
CA TYR A 67 -10.18 7.24 -8.38
C TYR A 67 -8.80 7.90 -8.22
N ASP A 68 -8.29 7.86 -6.99
CA ASP A 68 -6.90 8.21 -6.67
C ASP A 68 -5.96 7.09 -7.16
N GLY A 69 -5.27 7.37 -8.26
CA GLY A 69 -4.32 6.47 -8.89
C GLY A 69 -3.07 6.24 -8.06
N LYS A 70 -2.63 7.22 -7.26
CA LYS A 70 -1.49 7.03 -6.35
C LYS A 70 -1.83 5.94 -5.33
N ASP A 71 -3.01 6.03 -4.74
CA ASP A 71 -3.47 5.05 -3.75
C ASP A 71 -3.63 3.65 -4.37
N LEU A 72 -4.13 3.57 -5.61
CA LEU A 72 -4.23 2.30 -6.33
C LEU A 72 -2.85 1.71 -6.67
N VAL A 73 -1.87 2.55 -7.07
CA VAL A 73 -0.49 2.12 -7.28
C VAL A 73 0.09 1.53 -6.00
N ILE A 74 -0.13 2.18 -4.85
CA ILE A 74 0.38 1.69 -3.56
C ILE A 74 -0.23 0.34 -3.19
N ALA A 75 -1.55 0.19 -3.37
CA ALA A 75 -2.21 -1.12 -3.22
C ALA A 75 -1.57 -2.18 -4.12
N GLY A 76 -1.32 -1.83 -5.39
CA GLY A 76 -0.66 -2.68 -6.37
C GLY A 76 0.79 -3.05 -6.03
N ILE A 77 1.58 -2.12 -5.48
CA ILE A 77 2.94 -2.38 -5.04
C ILE A 77 2.95 -3.36 -3.86
N ILE A 78 2.07 -3.15 -2.87
CA ILE A 78 2.01 -3.97 -1.66
C ILE A 78 1.46 -5.37 -1.94
N CYS A 79 0.40 -5.48 -2.76
CA CYS A 79 -0.29 -6.74 -3.03
C CYS A 79 0.20 -7.47 -4.27
N GLY A 80 0.87 -6.79 -5.19
CA GLY A 80 1.43 -7.38 -6.40
C GLY A 80 2.61 -8.30 -6.11
N ASN A 81 2.93 -9.12 -7.10
CA ASN A 81 4.09 -10.01 -7.05
C ASN A 81 5.37 -9.21 -7.31
N ALA A 82 6.24 -9.11 -6.31
CA ALA A 82 7.53 -8.44 -6.42
C ALA A 82 8.50 -8.87 -5.32
N GLN A 83 9.79 -8.74 -5.62
CA GLN A 83 10.84 -8.74 -4.61
C GLN A 83 10.85 -7.42 -3.83
N ALA A 84 11.37 -7.43 -2.60
CA ALA A 84 11.41 -6.24 -1.74
C ALA A 84 12.12 -5.05 -2.39
N ILE A 85 13.27 -5.31 -3.01
CA ILE A 85 14.06 -4.33 -3.80
C ILE A 85 13.20 -3.65 -4.88
N THR A 86 12.36 -4.43 -5.58
CA THR A 86 11.47 -3.87 -6.61
C THR A 86 10.38 -3.00 -6.01
N ARG A 87 9.78 -3.42 -4.89
CA ARG A 87 8.80 -2.58 -4.17
C ARG A 87 9.44 -1.29 -3.67
N ALA A 88 10.63 -1.38 -3.09
CA ALA A 88 11.38 -0.21 -2.62
C ALA A 88 11.63 0.77 -3.76
N ARG A 89 12.09 0.26 -4.91
CA ARG A 89 12.29 1.10 -6.11
C ARG A 89 11.00 1.80 -6.54
N LEU A 90 9.88 1.07 -6.64
CA LEU A 90 8.59 1.62 -7.06
C LEU A 90 8.07 2.67 -6.06
N PHE A 91 8.20 2.41 -4.75
CA PHE A 91 7.88 3.42 -3.73
C PHE A 91 8.78 4.64 -3.88
N PHE A 92 10.09 4.48 -4.06
CA PHE A 92 10.97 5.62 -4.25
C PHE A 92 10.54 6.47 -5.45
N GLU A 93 10.32 5.85 -6.60
CA GLU A 93 9.91 6.50 -7.85
C GLU A 93 8.54 7.19 -7.74
N LEU A 94 7.65 6.72 -6.86
CA LEU A 94 6.36 7.35 -6.62
C LEU A 94 6.47 8.70 -5.87
N TYR A 95 7.53 8.90 -5.08
CA TYR A 95 7.71 10.11 -4.25
C TYR A 95 8.85 11.00 -4.73
N ASP A 96 9.76 10.50 -5.57
CA ASP A 96 10.75 11.32 -6.28
C ASP A 96 10.12 12.11 -7.44
N LYS A 97 9.20 13.03 -7.10
CA LYS A 97 8.40 13.80 -8.06
C LYS A 97 9.23 14.63 -9.03
N GLN A 98 10.44 15.05 -8.61
CA GLN A 98 11.31 15.90 -9.40
C GLN A 98 12.42 15.12 -10.12
N SER A 99 12.40 13.78 -10.07
CA SER A 99 13.50 12.94 -10.58
C SER A 99 14.87 13.38 -10.03
N SER A 100 14.87 13.81 -8.77
CA SER A 100 16.03 14.30 -8.04
C SER A 100 16.96 13.16 -7.61
N LEU A 101 16.51 11.90 -7.77
CA LEU A 101 17.18 10.68 -7.33
C LEU A 101 17.44 10.63 -5.81
N THR A 102 16.76 11.51 -5.06
CA THR A 102 16.82 11.59 -3.60
C THR A 102 15.42 11.73 -3.02
N ILE A 103 15.23 11.27 -1.79
CA ILE A 103 14.04 11.56 -0.99
C ILE A 103 14.47 12.11 0.37
N ASN A 104 13.66 12.98 0.93
CA ASN A 104 13.89 13.58 2.24
C ASN A 104 13.07 12.87 3.33
N ARG A 105 13.08 13.45 4.52
CA ARG A 105 12.34 12.93 5.67
C ARG A 105 10.83 12.98 5.45
N GLU A 106 10.34 14.09 4.94
CA GLU A 106 8.93 14.34 4.69
C GLU A 106 8.38 13.32 3.68
N ASP A 107 9.14 13.00 2.64
CA ASP A 107 8.80 11.97 1.65
C ASP A 107 8.66 10.58 2.30
N LEU A 108 9.60 10.19 3.17
CA LEU A 108 9.54 8.92 3.91
C LEU A 108 8.38 8.86 4.90
N GLU A 109 8.06 9.98 5.55
CA GLU A 109 6.88 10.09 6.40
C GLU A 109 5.58 9.93 5.59
N CYS A 110 5.55 10.43 4.35
CA CYS A 110 4.42 10.22 3.43
C CYS A 110 4.35 8.76 2.94
N ILE A 111 5.48 8.12 2.60
CA ILE A 111 5.54 6.70 2.26
C ILE A 111 4.97 5.86 3.42
N PHE A 112 5.38 6.15 4.65
CA PHE A 112 4.85 5.48 5.84
C PHE A 112 3.33 5.65 5.95
N ASP A 113 2.83 6.89 5.84
CA ASP A 113 1.39 7.15 5.99
C ASP A 113 0.56 6.43 4.93
N ASP A 114 1.06 6.33 3.71
CA ASP A 114 0.32 5.71 2.63
C ASP A 114 0.35 4.17 2.72
N ILE A 115 1.47 3.58 3.13
CA ILE A 115 1.53 2.15 3.48
C ILE A 115 0.61 1.86 4.67
N PHE A 116 0.60 2.73 5.67
CA PHE A 116 -0.25 2.61 6.86
C PHE A 116 -1.73 2.66 6.49
N ARG A 117 -2.14 3.68 5.72
CA ARG A 117 -3.50 3.85 5.23
C ARG A 117 -3.97 2.63 4.44
N PHE A 118 -3.13 2.07 3.58
CA PHE A 118 -3.46 0.82 2.91
C PHE A 118 -3.58 -0.37 3.89
N CYS A 119 -2.53 -0.65 4.67
CA CYS A 119 -2.41 -1.89 5.44
C CYS A 119 -3.31 -1.95 6.68
N ILE A 120 -3.62 -0.80 7.28
CA ILE A 120 -4.28 -0.67 8.58
C ILE A 120 -5.70 -0.13 8.42
N GLU A 121 -5.87 0.92 7.63
CA GLU A 121 -7.16 1.61 7.52
C GLU A 121 -8.06 0.94 6.48
N ARG A 122 -7.49 0.51 5.33
CA ARG A 122 -8.27 -0.02 4.20
C ARG A 122 -8.31 -1.54 4.12
N ALA A 123 -7.15 -2.21 4.12
CA ALA A 123 -7.07 -3.64 3.89
C ALA A 123 -7.96 -4.45 4.85
N PRO A 124 -8.03 -4.17 6.17
CA PRO A 124 -8.90 -4.91 7.09
C PRO A 124 -10.40 -4.84 6.77
N LEU A 125 -10.83 -3.84 6.00
CA LEU A 125 -12.22 -3.74 5.53
C LEU A 125 -12.59 -4.86 4.55
N LEU A 126 -11.61 -5.53 3.94
CA LEU A 126 -11.82 -6.71 3.11
C LEU A 126 -12.13 -7.98 3.93
N VAL A 127 -11.90 -7.97 5.25
CA VAL A 127 -12.29 -9.09 6.12
C VAL A 127 -13.81 -9.16 6.17
N SER A 128 -14.34 -10.34 5.90
CA SER A 128 -15.77 -10.64 6.00
C SER A 128 -15.97 -11.98 6.71
N ASN A 129 -17.23 -12.31 7.04
CA ASN A 129 -17.55 -13.56 7.74
C ASN A 129 -17.24 -14.82 6.91
N SER A 130 -16.92 -14.69 5.62
CA SER A 130 -16.39 -15.76 4.77
C SER A 130 -14.86 -15.94 4.87
N THR A 131 -14.16 -15.05 5.59
CA THR A 131 -12.71 -15.14 5.83
C THR A 131 -12.44 -16.09 7.00
N MET A 132 -11.44 -16.97 6.87
CA MET A 132 -11.02 -17.89 7.93
C MET A 132 -9.70 -17.42 8.55
N PRO A 133 -9.58 -17.35 9.90
CA PRO A 133 -10.65 -17.56 10.88
C PRO A 133 -11.71 -16.45 10.82
N ILE A 134 -12.95 -16.79 11.18
CA ILE A 134 -14.06 -15.83 11.24
C ILE A 134 -13.71 -14.75 12.24
N ALA A 135 -13.67 -13.49 11.79
CA ALA A 135 -13.46 -12.33 12.63
C ALA A 135 -14.70 -11.43 12.58
N THR A 136 -15.23 -11.09 13.75
CA THR A 136 -16.34 -10.13 13.89
C THR A 136 -15.87 -8.71 13.57
N GLN A 137 -16.80 -7.83 13.19
CA GLN A 137 -16.48 -6.41 12.98
C GLN A 137 -15.89 -5.76 14.23
N GLY A 138 -16.33 -6.15 15.43
CA GLY A 138 -15.76 -5.67 16.69
C GLY A 138 -14.29 -6.07 16.88
N GLN A 139 -13.93 -7.32 16.56
CA GLN A 139 -12.53 -7.78 16.63
C GLN A 139 -11.63 -7.06 15.61
N ILE A 140 -12.15 -6.81 14.40
CA ILE A 140 -11.41 -6.05 13.38
C ILE A 140 -11.20 -4.60 13.85
N ALA A 141 -12.25 -3.95 14.37
CA ALA A 141 -12.16 -2.59 14.87
C ALA A 141 -11.19 -2.47 16.06
N GLN A 142 -11.23 -3.41 17.00
CA GLN A 142 -10.27 -3.46 18.11
C GLN A 142 -8.84 -3.63 17.60
N TYR A 143 -8.62 -4.55 16.66
CA TYR A 143 -7.31 -4.79 16.06
C TYR A 143 -6.75 -3.54 15.37
N VAL A 144 -7.56 -2.85 14.57
CA VAL A 144 -7.17 -1.59 13.91
C VAL A 144 -6.87 -0.52 14.95
N SER A 145 -7.72 -0.36 15.97
CA SER A 145 -7.50 0.61 17.04
C SER A 145 -6.19 0.38 17.80
N GLU A 146 -5.81 -0.87 18.06
CA GLU A 146 -4.53 -1.18 18.70
C GLU A 146 -3.32 -0.77 17.84
N LEU A 147 -3.42 -0.86 16.52
CA LEU A 147 -2.35 -0.46 15.60
C LEU A 147 -2.28 1.06 15.44
N GLU A 148 -3.43 1.74 15.42
CA GLU A 148 -3.52 3.20 15.37
C GLU A 148 -2.83 3.89 16.56
N LEU A 149 -3.00 3.36 17.77
CA LEU A 149 -2.30 3.86 18.96
C LEU A 149 -0.78 3.90 18.79
N ASN A 150 -0.23 2.99 17.96
CA ASN A 150 1.20 2.89 17.70
C ASN A 150 1.68 3.69 16.48
N LYS A 151 0.80 4.35 15.72
CA LYS A 151 1.13 5.03 14.44
C LYS A 151 2.28 6.02 14.59
N LYS A 152 2.18 6.96 15.55
CA LYS A 152 3.17 8.04 15.74
C LYS A 152 4.56 7.50 16.10
N LYS A 153 4.64 6.54 17.02
CA LYS A 153 5.92 5.92 17.45
C LYS A 153 6.52 5.08 16.32
N SER A 154 5.69 4.31 15.63
CA SER A 154 6.12 3.48 14.51
C SER A 154 6.62 4.30 13.33
N LYS A 155 5.97 5.43 13.01
CA LYS A 155 6.45 6.37 11.99
C LYS A 155 7.86 6.88 12.31
N LYS A 156 8.08 7.34 13.54
CA LYS A 156 9.42 7.82 13.97
C LYS A 156 10.48 6.73 13.79
N LYS A 157 10.18 5.51 14.23
CA LYS A 157 11.09 4.36 14.12
C LYS A 157 11.33 3.97 12.66
N PHE A 158 10.30 4.01 11.80
CA PHE A 158 10.43 3.72 10.37
C PHE A 158 11.40 4.69 9.69
N VAL A 159 11.23 5.99 9.95
CA VAL A 159 12.14 7.02 9.43
C VAL A 159 13.55 6.88 10.00
N GLU A 160 13.69 6.57 11.28
CA GLU A 160 14.98 6.35 11.94
C GLU A 160 15.74 5.18 11.31
N ILE A 161 15.07 4.05 11.09
CA ILE A 161 15.65 2.85 10.45
C ILE A 161 16.16 3.18 9.04
N LEU A 162 15.38 3.93 8.25
CA LEU A 162 15.68 4.14 6.84
C LEU A 162 16.61 5.34 6.57
N MET A 163 16.56 6.39 7.39
CA MET A 163 17.44 7.56 7.19
C MET A 163 18.71 7.52 8.03
N ASN A 164 18.70 6.83 9.18
CA ASN A 164 19.83 6.81 10.11
C ASN A 164 20.45 8.22 10.35
N SER A 165 19.60 9.21 10.70
CA SER A 165 19.96 10.62 10.91
C SER A 165 20.40 11.43 9.67
N LYS A 166 20.37 10.86 8.46
CA LYS A 166 20.60 11.61 7.22
C LYS A 166 19.44 12.58 6.94
N LYS A 167 19.73 13.66 6.21
CA LYS A 167 18.72 14.61 5.74
C LYS A 167 18.01 14.14 4.47
N THR A 168 18.73 13.41 3.63
CA THR A 168 18.25 12.84 2.36
C THR A 168 18.88 11.46 2.17
N ILE A 169 18.23 10.62 1.36
CA ILE A 169 18.74 9.31 0.95
C ILE A 169 18.63 9.18 -0.57
N GLU A 170 19.69 8.69 -1.21
CA GLU A 170 19.72 8.44 -2.66
C GLU A 170 18.94 7.17 -3.01
N LYS A 171 18.41 7.10 -4.23
CA LYS A 171 17.65 5.94 -4.72
C LYS A 171 18.36 4.60 -4.51
N LYS A 172 19.63 4.54 -4.88
CA LYS A 172 20.42 3.31 -4.77
C LYS A 172 20.54 2.87 -3.31
N GLU A 173 20.91 3.80 -2.43
CA GLU A 173 21.03 3.54 -1.00
C GLU A 173 19.68 3.11 -0.41
N PHE A 174 18.59 3.81 -0.74
CA PHE A 174 17.25 3.48 -0.27
C PHE A 174 16.86 2.05 -0.65
N VAL A 175 17.13 1.65 -1.89
CA VAL A 175 16.78 0.31 -2.39
C VAL A 175 17.63 -0.77 -1.70
N GLU A 176 18.93 -0.53 -1.50
CA GLU A 176 19.86 -1.46 -0.83
C GLU A 176 19.48 -1.72 0.63
N LEU A 177 18.82 -0.78 1.32
CA LEU A 177 18.30 -1.01 2.67
C LEU A 177 17.32 -2.18 2.73
N PHE A 178 16.63 -2.50 1.63
CA PHE A 178 15.64 -3.57 1.57
C PHE A 178 16.21 -4.92 1.08
N ASP A 179 17.54 -5.02 0.93
CA ASP A 179 18.24 -6.31 0.88
C ASP A 179 18.23 -7.00 2.25
N ASP A 180 18.14 -6.21 3.33
CA ASP A 180 17.91 -6.74 4.68
C ASP A 180 16.48 -7.30 4.82
N MET A 181 16.38 -8.50 5.38
CA MET A 181 15.12 -9.22 5.49
C MET A 181 14.13 -8.56 6.47
N GLU A 182 14.60 -7.88 7.50
CA GLU A 182 13.71 -7.17 8.43
C GLU A 182 13.15 -5.91 7.79
N ASN A 183 13.98 -5.17 7.05
CA ASN A 183 13.52 -4.01 6.27
C ASN A 183 12.57 -4.41 5.14
N ALA A 184 12.85 -5.52 4.44
CA ALA A 184 11.99 -6.07 3.39
C ALA A 184 10.53 -6.28 3.85
N LYS A 185 10.34 -6.68 5.11
CA LYS A 185 9.01 -6.88 5.72
C LYS A 185 8.23 -5.58 5.87
N LEU A 186 8.87 -4.42 5.88
CA LEU A 186 8.19 -3.12 5.98
C LEU A 186 7.38 -2.78 4.72
N LEU A 187 7.69 -3.39 3.57
CA LEU A 187 7.00 -3.14 2.30
C LEU A 187 5.96 -4.21 1.94
N CYS A 188 5.52 -5.02 2.90
CA CYS A 188 4.42 -5.95 2.73
C CYS A 188 3.40 -5.83 3.87
N SER A 189 2.13 -6.09 3.57
CA SER A 189 1.05 -5.77 4.52
C SER A 189 1.17 -6.52 5.85
N PHE A 190 1.52 -7.80 5.82
CA PHE A 190 1.75 -8.60 7.02
C PHE A 190 2.94 -8.10 7.85
N GLY A 191 4.08 -7.88 7.20
CA GLY A 191 5.31 -7.45 7.88
C GLY A 191 5.18 -6.04 8.45
N PHE A 192 4.55 -5.12 7.72
CA PHE A 192 4.26 -3.77 8.20
C PHE A 192 3.36 -3.79 9.44
N ARG A 193 2.25 -4.55 9.42
CA ARG A 193 1.39 -4.73 10.60
C ARG A 193 2.14 -5.28 11.82
N LYS A 194 3.05 -6.24 11.60
CA LYS A 194 3.90 -6.80 12.65
C LYS A 194 4.88 -5.74 13.21
N PHE A 195 5.46 -4.92 12.33
CA PHE A 195 6.32 -3.80 12.71
C PHE A 195 5.58 -2.78 13.60
N ILE A 196 4.40 -2.33 13.20
CA ILE A 196 3.57 -1.41 14.01
C ILE A 196 3.30 -2.02 15.39
N ARG A 197 2.89 -3.31 15.44
CA ARG A 197 2.62 -4.02 16.70
C ARG A 197 3.85 -4.18 17.59
N SER A 198 5.06 -4.24 17.02
CA SER A 198 6.31 -4.33 17.79
C SER A 198 6.68 -3.02 18.49
N CYS A 199 6.07 -1.91 18.09
CA CYS A 199 6.32 -0.59 18.66
C CYS A 199 5.46 -0.28 19.90
N LYS A 200 4.79 -1.30 20.48
CA LYS A 200 3.98 -1.16 21.70
C LYS A 200 4.75 -0.44 22.82
N GLU A 201 3.99 0.29 23.63
CA GLU A 201 4.45 0.85 24.91
C GLU A 201 4.75 -0.25 25.92
#